data_AF-A0AAE0HWL0-F1
#
_entry.id   AF-A0AAE0HWL0-F1
#
_cell.length_a   1.000
_cell.length_b   1.000
_cell.length_c   1.000
_cell.angle_alpha   90.00
_cell.angle_beta   90.00
_cell.angle_gamma   90.00
#
_symmetry.space_group_name_H-M   'P 1'
#
loop_
_entity.id
_entity.type
_entity.pdbx_description
1 polymer ?
#
loop_
_entity_poly.entity_id
_entity_poly.type
_entity_poly.pdbx_seq_one_letter_code
_entity_poly.pdbx_strand_id
1 'polypeptide(L)'
;MKSQIATLFLAALASAGPLAIQRREVPQEHSHNFILDLVRTALAINNPKNIQDPVFALLGNAAAAAGAGLVTNLDCLQMETADQAFTNSKAAGDIPGMAAALLYRALERNTGSVGLASVLCNETAVNPEIAALTQHQDPASADAATINKGIALQLAKLLAAIGADPLLALEAGTFAPGEIGDPTGKGNSCDTDPSDPGCIFSDRLLVLDVSLEEISAAVVGITPTITGTGKFTGTLGGPPPPVVSTAGAARAFSVNGNTFVNIGAAVQRSCDIQHNACANAANSGSLEGGTAQCETQQAECSKANLARRATLDLGSCSNPTIVFKAGLDGRKEESFIAENQDDFNHGSALNIAIIAGFICQRLGDACKAGDEAKAACTSASAAAVATGQNQAAADVFNSILLGGGGAVAEVTTTAAATAAVETAAPTASSVVLTITQCS
;
A
#
# COMPACT_ATOMS: atom_id res chain seq x y z
N MET A 1 -67.99 38.00 56.34
CA MET A 1 -67.50 38.72 55.14
C MET A 1 -66.07 38.31 54.89
N LYS A 2 -65.78 37.86 53.65
CA LYS A 2 -64.43 37.76 53.04
C LYS A 2 -63.53 36.67 53.64
N SER A 3 -62.82 35.83 52.88
CA SER A 3 -62.77 35.52 51.45
C SER A 3 -62.02 34.18 51.40
N GLN A 4 -62.48 33.24 50.59
CA GLN A 4 -61.70 32.03 50.31
C GLN A 4 -60.42 32.44 49.57
N ILE A 5 -59.26 32.03 50.08
CA ILE A 5 -57.99 32.08 49.36
C ILE A 5 -57.56 30.64 49.11
N ALA A 6 -57.93 30.16 47.92
CA ALA A 6 -57.23 29.06 47.28
C ALA A 6 -55.95 29.65 46.68
N THR A 7 -54.78 29.16 47.08
CA THR A 7 -53.52 29.46 46.39
C THR A 7 -52.86 28.15 45.99
N LEU A 8 -52.79 28.02 44.67
CA LEU A 8 -52.19 26.96 43.87
C LEU A 8 -50.78 26.61 44.35
N PHE A 9 -50.54 25.33 44.66
CA PHE A 9 -49.19 24.76 44.67
C PHE A 9 -48.73 24.62 43.21
N LEU A 10 -47.82 25.48 42.76
CA LEU A 10 -47.12 25.31 41.49
C LEU A 10 -45.94 24.35 41.73
N ALA A 11 -46.16 23.06 41.52
CA ALA A 11 -45.08 22.07 41.46
C ALA A 11 -44.34 22.27 40.12
N ALA A 12 -43.21 22.98 40.14
CA ALA A 12 -42.27 22.98 39.03
C ALA A 12 -41.55 21.62 39.00
N LEU A 13 -42.12 20.65 38.28
CA LEU A 13 -41.33 19.51 37.81
C LEU A 13 -40.38 20.03 36.73
N ALA A 14 -39.15 20.37 37.12
CA ALA A 14 -38.05 20.41 36.18
C ALA A 14 -37.76 18.96 35.77
N SER A 15 -38.42 18.50 34.71
CA SER A 15 -38.02 17.30 34.00
C SER A 15 -36.66 17.58 33.35
N ALA A 16 -35.58 17.28 34.06
CA ALA A 16 -34.29 17.04 33.42
C ALA A 16 -34.44 15.75 32.61
N GLY A 17 -34.99 15.88 31.40
CA GLY A 17 -34.87 14.82 30.40
C GLY A 17 -33.37 14.59 30.17
N PRO A 18 -32.93 13.33 29.98
CA PRO A 18 -31.56 13.09 29.56
C PRO A 18 -31.35 13.89 28.28
N LEU A 19 -30.48 14.91 28.35
CA LEU A 19 -29.83 15.41 27.15
C LEU A 19 -29.17 14.17 26.55
N ALA A 20 -29.75 13.65 25.48
CA ALA A 20 -29.05 12.74 24.62
C ALA A 20 -27.78 13.50 24.23
N ILE A 21 -26.67 13.15 24.87
CA ILE A 21 -25.34 13.46 24.36
C ILE A 21 -25.31 12.71 23.03
N GLN A 22 -25.72 13.38 21.97
CA GLN A 22 -25.35 12.99 20.63
C GLN A 22 -23.83 12.94 20.69
N ARG A 23 -23.25 11.74 20.59
CA ARG A 23 -21.83 11.63 20.26
C ARG A 23 -21.66 12.50 19.03
N ARG A 24 -20.81 13.53 19.14
CA ARG A 24 -20.34 14.23 17.95
C ARG A 24 -19.51 13.17 17.22
N GLU A 25 -20.11 12.49 16.25
CA GLU A 25 -19.39 11.70 15.26
C GLU A 25 -18.64 12.73 14.44
N VAL A 26 -17.37 12.93 14.79
CA VAL A 26 -16.54 13.95 14.17
C VAL A 26 -16.06 13.32 12.86
N PRO A 27 -16.44 13.82 11.69
CA PRO A 27 -16.89 12.95 10.61
C PRO A 27 -15.79 12.39 9.70
N GLN A 28 -14.66 12.00 10.26
CA GLN A 28 -13.55 11.41 9.52
C GLN A 28 -12.93 10.20 10.23
N GLU A 29 -13.38 9.90 11.46
CA GLU A 29 -12.78 8.89 12.35
C GLU A 29 -12.59 7.56 11.64
N HIS A 30 -13.64 7.06 10.97
CA HIS A 30 -13.62 5.74 10.34
C HIS A 30 -13.64 5.78 8.81
N SER A 31 -13.21 6.89 8.21
CA SER A 31 -13.12 7.03 6.76
C SER A 31 -12.08 6.11 6.12
N HIS A 32 -11.00 5.78 6.86
CA HIS A 32 -9.87 4.98 6.39
C HIS A 32 -9.60 3.78 7.33
N ASN A 33 -10.63 3.03 7.68
CA ASN A 33 -10.55 1.95 8.67
C ASN A 33 -9.47 0.91 8.38
N PHE A 34 -9.26 0.54 7.12
CA PHE A 34 -8.22 -0.43 6.79
C PHE A 34 -6.81 0.04 7.22
N ILE A 35 -6.52 1.34 7.13
CA ILE A 35 -5.26 1.94 7.62
C ILE A 35 -5.24 1.89 9.16
N LEU A 36 -6.35 2.26 9.79
CA LEU A 36 -6.47 2.24 11.26
C LEU A 36 -6.25 0.85 11.83
N ASP A 37 -6.79 -0.20 11.21
CA ASP A 37 -6.64 -1.59 11.66
C ASP A 37 -5.19 -2.06 11.61
N LEU A 38 -4.47 -1.71 10.54
CA LEU A 38 -3.05 -2.02 10.40
C LEU A 38 -2.20 -1.26 11.43
N VAL A 39 -2.48 0.02 11.65
CA VAL A 39 -1.78 0.83 12.67
C VAL A 39 -2.11 0.33 14.09
N ARG A 40 -3.35 -0.05 14.36
CA ARG A 40 -3.78 -0.62 15.64
C ARG A 40 -3.03 -1.93 15.93
N THR A 41 -2.88 -2.77 14.91
CA THR A 41 -2.07 -4.00 14.97
C THR A 41 -0.60 -3.69 15.28
N ALA A 42 -0.01 -2.72 14.56
CA ALA A 42 1.39 -2.33 14.77
C ALA A 42 1.62 -1.72 16.16
N LEU A 43 0.72 -0.88 16.67
CA LEU A 43 0.80 -0.29 18.01
C LEU A 43 0.72 -1.35 19.11
N ALA A 44 -0.10 -2.38 18.94
CA ALA A 44 -0.28 -3.44 19.92
C ALA A 44 1.02 -4.24 20.20
N ILE A 45 2.01 -4.20 19.30
CA ILE A 45 3.31 -4.84 19.48
C ILE A 45 4.07 -4.20 20.65
N ASN A 46 4.10 -2.87 20.71
CA ASN A 46 4.75 -2.11 21.78
C ASN A 46 4.18 -0.68 21.83
N ASN A 47 3.53 -0.33 22.94
CA ASN A 47 2.84 0.95 23.11
C ASN A 47 3.26 1.62 24.44
N PRO A 48 4.49 2.14 24.54
CA PRO A 48 5.03 2.69 25.78
C PRO A 48 4.30 3.95 26.25
N LYS A 49 3.64 4.66 25.32
CA LYS A 49 2.85 5.86 25.63
C LYS A 49 1.39 5.55 25.97
N ASN A 50 0.98 4.28 25.96
CA ASN A 50 -0.39 3.86 26.27
C ASN A 50 -1.44 4.62 25.44
N ILE A 51 -1.15 4.85 24.16
CA ILE A 51 -2.10 5.45 23.19
C ILE A 51 -3.27 4.48 23.05
N GLN A 52 -4.50 4.93 23.26
CA GLN A 52 -5.65 4.02 23.39
C GLN A 52 -6.05 3.40 22.05
N ASP A 53 -6.21 4.24 21.03
CA ASP A 53 -6.62 3.81 19.69
C ASP A 53 -6.13 4.84 18.66
N PRO A 54 -5.59 4.42 17.49
CA PRO A 54 -5.13 5.35 16.47
C PRO A 54 -6.23 6.28 15.93
N VAL A 55 -7.51 5.91 16.05
CA VAL A 55 -8.60 6.77 15.59
C VAL A 55 -8.60 8.14 16.28
N PHE A 56 -8.25 8.18 17.59
CA PHE A 56 -8.26 9.41 18.37
C PHE A 56 -7.30 10.48 17.83
N ALA A 57 -6.20 10.08 17.19
CA ALA A 57 -5.24 11.06 16.67
C ALA A 57 -5.68 11.72 15.37
N LEU A 58 -6.67 11.16 14.67
CA LEU A 58 -7.29 11.78 13.50
C LEU A 58 -8.34 12.82 13.88
N LEU A 59 -8.66 12.93 15.17
CA LEU A 59 -9.64 13.87 15.68
C LEU A 59 -9.01 15.22 16.04
N GLY A 60 -9.87 16.23 16.17
CA GLY A 60 -9.49 17.49 16.79
C GLY A 60 -9.04 17.29 18.24
N ASN A 61 -8.12 18.13 18.72
CA ASN A 61 -7.41 17.93 19.98
C ASN A 61 -8.32 17.68 21.21
N ALA A 62 -9.49 18.31 21.26
CA ALA A 62 -10.43 18.10 22.36
C ALA A 62 -10.89 16.63 22.48
N ALA A 63 -11.18 15.97 21.36
CA ALA A 63 -11.56 14.55 21.34
C ALA A 63 -10.33 13.63 21.41
N ALA A 64 -9.24 14.02 20.74
CA ALA A 64 -7.97 13.30 20.76
C ALA A 64 -7.42 13.07 22.19
N ALA A 65 -7.66 14.02 23.10
CA ALA A 65 -7.25 13.92 24.50
C ALA A 65 -7.76 12.66 25.22
N ALA A 66 -8.92 12.11 24.81
CA ALA A 66 -9.48 10.91 25.42
C ALA A 66 -8.65 9.64 25.11
N GLY A 67 -7.91 9.63 24.01
CA GLY A 67 -7.09 8.50 23.56
C GLY A 67 -5.58 8.73 23.60
N ALA A 68 -5.13 9.91 24.03
CA ALA A 68 -3.73 10.34 23.89
C ALA A 68 -2.72 9.55 24.74
N GLY A 69 -3.19 8.86 25.79
CA GLY A 69 -2.32 8.18 26.72
C GLY A 69 -1.37 9.16 27.41
N LEU A 70 -0.07 8.95 27.26
CA LEU A 70 1.00 9.79 27.81
C LEU A 70 1.48 10.90 26.86
N VAL A 71 0.90 11.01 25.66
CA VAL A 71 1.23 12.10 24.73
C VAL A 71 0.57 13.39 25.21
N THR A 72 1.38 14.41 25.52
CA THR A 72 0.89 15.70 26.03
C THR A 72 0.68 16.74 24.94
N ASN A 73 1.46 16.66 23.86
CA ASN A 73 1.31 17.55 22.70
C ASN A 73 0.34 16.91 21.70
N LEU A 74 -0.92 17.30 21.78
CA LEU A 74 -1.98 16.71 20.96
C LEU A 74 -1.88 17.05 19.47
N ASP A 75 -1.18 18.13 19.12
CA ASP A 75 -0.84 18.42 17.71
C ASP A 75 0.12 17.38 17.13
N CYS A 76 0.87 16.71 18.00
CA CYS A 76 1.83 15.65 17.66
C CYS A 76 1.28 14.23 17.87
N LEU A 77 0.06 14.04 18.39
CA LEU A 77 -0.45 12.70 18.69
C LEU A 77 -0.48 11.78 17.46
N GLN A 78 -0.86 12.29 16.29
CA GLN A 78 -0.86 11.48 15.07
C GLN A 78 0.56 11.09 14.64
N MET A 79 1.50 12.04 14.68
CA MET A 79 2.90 11.77 14.37
C MET A 79 3.46 10.70 15.33
N GLU A 80 3.24 10.86 16.62
CA GLU A 80 3.70 9.94 17.66
C GLU A 80 3.10 8.53 17.52
N THR A 81 1.82 8.46 17.16
CA THR A 81 1.11 7.21 16.88
C THR A 81 1.70 6.51 15.66
N ALA A 82 1.90 7.24 14.56
CA ALA A 82 2.51 6.74 13.33
C ALA A 82 3.96 6.30 13.56
N ASP A 83 4.73 7.09 14.30
CA ASP A 83 6.15 6.86 14.58
C ASP A 83 6.37 5.61 15.43
N GLN A 84 5.53 5.40 16.45
CA GLN A 84 5.57 4.17 17.24
C GLN A 84 5.15 2.95 16.42
N ALA A 85 4.09 3.05 15.61
CA ALA A 85 3.66 1.98 14.72
C ALA A 85 4.76 1.61 13.72
N PHE A 86 5.37 2.60 13.07
CA PHE A 86 6.47 2.40 12.12
C PHE A 86 7.69 1.77 12.80
N THR A 87 8.06 2.22 14.01
CA THR A 87 9.14 1.63 14.80
C THR A 87 8.91 0.14 15.02
N ASN A 88 7.69 -0.23 15.44
CA ASN A 88 7.32 -1.62 15.72
C ASN A 88 7.37 -2.47 14.45
N SER A 89 6.78 -1.99 13.35
CA SER A 89 6.76 -2.68 12.07
C SER A 89 8.15 -2.81 11.45
N LYS A 90 9.00 -1.78 11.57
CA LYS A 90 10.39 -1.80 11.11
C LYS A 90 11.22 -2.81 11.88
N ALA A 91 11.07 -2.88 13.21
CA ALA A 91 11.72 -3.90 14.03
C ALA A 91 11.26 -5.32 13.68
N ALA A 92 10.01 -5.48 13.25
CA ALA A 92 9.44 -6.76 12.81
C ALA A 92 9.76 -7.11 11.34
N GLY A 93 10.32 -6.19 10.54
CA GLY A 93 10.46 -6.36 9.09
C GLY A 93 9.13 -6.46 8.35
N ASP A 94 8.08 -5.83 8.89
CA ASP A 94 6.71 -5.81 8.38
C ASP A 94 6.48 -4.60 7.46
N ILE A 95 6.65 -4.83 6.15
CA ILE A 95 6.47 -3.79 5.12
C ILE A 95 5.03 -3.24 5.09
N PRO A 96 3.96 -4.06 5.10
CA PRO A 96 2.59 -3.56 5.23
C PRO A 96 2.37 -2.68 6.46
N GLY A 97 2.89 -3.05 7.63
CA GLY A 97 2.79 -2.20 8.82
C GLY A 97 3.57 -0.89 8.71
N MET A 98 4.78 -0.92 8.11
CA MET A 98 5.53 0.31 7.80
C MET A 98 4.77 1.20 6.82
N ALA A 99 4.20 0.63 5.76
CA ALA A 99 3.39 1.35 4.78
C ALA A 99 2.13 1.95 5.41
N ALA A 100 1.42 1.21 6.25
CA ALA A 100 0.25 1.68 6.98
C ALA A 100 0.58 2.85 7.91
N ALA A 101 1.72 2.81 8.60
CA ALA A 101 2.16 3.92 9.43
C ALA A 101 2.47 5.19 8.60
N LEU A 102 3.07 5.04 7.41
CA LEU A 102 3.31 6.16 6.49
C LEU A 102 2.00 6.73 5.94
N LEU A 103 1.07 5.86 5.50
CA LEU A 103 -0.27 6.24 5.05
C LEU A 103 -1.01 7.00 6.14
N TYR A 104 -1.04 6.44 7.35
CA TYR A 104 -1.67 7.04 8.52
C TYR A 104 -1.08 8.40 8.88
N ARG A 105 0.25 8.57 8.78
CA ARG A 105 0.90 9.87 9.00
C ARG A 105 0.44 10.92 7.99
N ALA A 106 0.18 10.49 6.77
CA ALA A 106 -0.30 11.36 5.71
C ALA A 106 -1.78 11.72 5.88
N LEU A 107 -2.64 10.87 6.46
CA LEU A 107 -4.07 11.15 6.57
C LEU A 107 -4.37 12.54 7.16
N GLU A 108 -5.45 13.15 6.67
CA GLU A 108 -5.97 14.40 7.22
C GLU A 108 -6.37 14.22 8.69
N ARG A 109 -6.08 15.26 9.49
CA ARG A 109 -6.64 15.39 10.84
C ARG A 109 -7.79 16.37 10.81
N ASN A 110 -8.90 15.98 11.42
CA ASN A 110 -10.08 16.81 11.54
C ASN A 110 -9.83 18.01 12.47
N THR A 111 -10.21 19.21 12.02
CA THR A 111 -10.06 20.48 12.74
C THR A 111 -11.35 21.02 13.34
N GLY A 112 -12.47 20.32 13.13
CA GLY A 112 -13.79 20.68 13.66
C GLY A 112 -14.48 21.84 12.93
N SER A 113 -13.94 22.29 11.80
CA SER A 113 -14.56 23.30 10.92
C SER A 113 -14.03 23.15 9.50
N VAL A 114 -14.92 23.20 8.51
CA VAL A 114 -14.55 23.13 7.10
C VAL A 114 -13.65 24.31 6.71
N GLY A 115 -12.53 24.01 6.06
CA GLY A 115 -11.55 24.98 5.59
C GLY A 115 -10.54 25.45 6.64
N LEU A 116 -10.59 24.91 7.86
CA LEU A 116 -9.59 25.18 8.88
C LEU A 116 -8.40 24.23 8.71
N ALA A 117 -7.23 24.79 8.41
CA ALA A 117 -5.98 24.04 8.33
C ALA A 117 -5.61 23.43 9.70
N SER A 118 -5.13 22.20 9.66
CA SER A 118 -4.69 21.42 10.81
C SER A 118 -3.33 21.91 11.32
N VAL A 119 -3.21 22.14 12.62
CA VAL A 119 -1.94 22.55 13.23
C VAL A 119 -0.90 21.45 13.06
N LEU A 120 0.25 21.79 12.47
CA LEU A 120 1.34 20.85 12.27
C LEU A 120 2.06 20.56 13.58
N CYS A 121 2.42 19.29 13.79
CA CYS A 121 3.30 18.90 14.87
C CYS A 121 4.65 19.62 14.77
N ASN A 122 5.15 20.12 15.91
CA ASN A 122 6.42 20.83 16.03
C ASN A 122 7.52 20.00 16.72
N GLU A 123 7.25 18.73 17.01
CA GLU A 123 8.21 17.78 17.55
C GLU A 123 8.85 16.96 16.43
N THR A 124 9.94 16.27 16.74
CA THR A 124 10.68 15.46 15.76
C THR A 124 10.38 13.98 15.98
N ALA A 125 9.89 13.30 14.95
CA ALA A 125 9.71 11.85 14.99
C ALA A 125 11.06 11.13 15.12
N VAL A 126 11.06 9.97 15.76
CA VAL A 126 12.22 9.08 15.89
C VAL A 126 12.62 8.54 14.52
N ASN A 127 11.64 8.14 13.69
CA ASN A 127 11.90 7.61 12.37
C ASN A 127 11.96 8.75 11.33
N PRO A 128 13.07 8.87 10.57
CA PRO A 128 13.21 9.90 9.54
C PRO A 128 12.15 9.78 8.44
N GLU A 129 11.65 8.56 8.16
CA GLU A 129 10.58 8.32 7.20
C GLU A 129 9.27 9.00 7.64
N ILE A 130 8.95 8.94 8.94
CA ILE A 130 7.77 9.60 9.52
C ILE A 130 7.99 11.11 9.66
N ALA A 131 9.20 11.54 10.02
CA ALA A 131 9.57 12.95 10.11
C ALA A 131 9.48 13.68 8.76
N ALA A 132 9.67 12.95 7.65
CA ALA A 132 9.57 13.50 6.30
C ALA A 132 8.13 13.73 5.82
N LEU A 133 7.12 13.34 6.62
CA LEU A 133 5.70 13.50 6.31
C LEU A 133 4.98 14.42 7.30
N THR A 134 3.99 15.11 6.76
CA THR A 134 2.97 15.85 7.52
C THR A 134 1.59 15.31 7.18
N GLN A 135 0.59 15.67 7.99
CA GLN A 135 -0.80 15.37 7.66
C GLN A 135 -1.30 16.20 6.49
N HIS A 136 -2.19 15.60 5.68
CA HIS A 136 -3.03 16.33 4.74
C HIS A 136 -3.81 17.42 5.49
N GLN A 137 -4.09 18.50 4.77
CA GLN A 137 -4.91 19.60 5.24
C GLN A 137 -6.34 19.44 4.74
N ASP A 138 -7.28 20.05 5.47
CA ASP A 138 -8.67 20.13 5.06
C ASP A 138 -8.76 20.61 3.59
N PRO A 139 -9.47 19.89 2.71
CA PRO A 139 -9.47 20.15 1.27
C PRO A 139 -10.08 21.51 0.90
N ALA A 140 -10.87 22.14 1.77
CA ALA A 140 -11.40 23.49 1.60
C ALA A 140 -10.47 24.59 2.18
N SER A 141 -9.35 24.23 2.81
CA SER A 141 -8.38 25.19 3.34
C SER A 141 -7.50 25.81 2.24
N ALA A 142 -6.86 26.94 2.56
CA ALA A 142 -6.00 27.63 1.61
C ALA A 142 -4.83 26.76 1.15
N ASP A 143 -4.62 26.71 -0.17
CA ASP A 143 -3.55 25.94 -0.84
C ASP A 143 -3.58 24.41 -0.59
N ALA A 144 -4.67 23.87 -0.03
CA ALA A 144 -4.79 22.46 0.36
C ALA A 144 -4.43 21.50 -0.78
N ALA A 145 -4.96 21.71 -1.99
CA ALA A 145 -4.67 20.85 -3.14
C ALA A 145 -3.16 20.78 -3.47
N THR A 146 -2.42 21.88 -3.31
CA THR A 146 -0.96 21.89 -3.56
C THR A 146 -0.21 21.21 -2.43
N ILE A 147 -0.61 21.48 -1.18
CA ILE A 147 0.01 20.91 0.01
C ILE A 147 -0.19 19.38 0.03
N ASN A 148 -1.44 18.94 -0.13
CA ASN A 148 -1.85 17.54 -0.13
C ASN A 148 -1.16 16.75 -1.24
N LYS A 149 -1.12 17.30 -2.46
CA LYS A 149 -0.33 16.71 -3.55
C LYS A 149 1.15 16.55 -3.21
N GLY A 150 1.76 17.55 -2.57
CA GLY A 150 3.14 17.47 -2.10
C GLY A 150 3.36 16.34 -1.09
N ILE A 151 2.42 16.17 -0.16
CA ILE A 151 2.43 15.10 0.84
C ILE A 151 2.26 13.74 0.18
N ALA A 152 1.29 13.56 -0.72
CA ALA A 152 1.05 12.32 -1.45
C ALA A 152 2.27 11.90 -2.29
N LEU A 153 2.92 12.85 -2.98
CA LEU A 153 4.16 12.58 -3.72
C LEU A 153 5.31 12.18 -2.79
N GLN A 154 5.45 12.83 -1.63
CA GLN A 154 6.47 12.46 -0.65
C GLN A 154 6.20 11.09 -0.03
N LEU A 155 4.94 10.77 0.25
CA LEU A 155 4.49 9.46 0.72
C LEU A 155 4.84 8.36 -0.28
N ALA A 156 4.53 8.56 -1.57
CA ALA A 156 4.88 7.61 -2.63
C ALA A 156 6.38 7.29 -2.68
N LYS A 157 7.24 8.31 -2.52
CA LYS A 157 8.69 8.13 -2.46
C LYS A 157 9.14 7.31 -1.26
N LEU A 158 8.52 7.54 -0.10
CA LEU A 158 8.83 6.80 1.12
C LEU A 158 8.35 5.35 1.03
N LEU A 159 7.15 5.11 0.50
CA LEU A 159 6.63 3.77 0.20
C LEU A 159 7.59 3.00 -0.72
N ALA A 160 8.04 3.64 -1.81
CA ALA A 160 9.06 3.08 -2.70
C ALA A 160 10.36 2.75 -1.94
N ALA A 161 10.83 3.66 -1.10
CA ALA A 161 12.08 3.53 -0.35
C ALA A 161 12.05 2.39 0.69
N ILE A 162 10.87 2.00 1.19
CA ILE A 162 10.70 0.85 2.10
C ILE A 162 10.35 -0.45 1.35
N GLY A 163 10.23 -0.42 0.03
CA GLY A 163 9.85 -1.56 -0.80
C GLY A 163 8.35 -1.87 -0.82
N ALA A 164 7.50 -0.92 -0.41
CA ALA A 164 6.04 -0.98 -0.57
C ALA A 164 5.62 -0.44 -1.94
N ASP A 165 4.38 -0.73 -2.36
CA ASP A 165 3.81 -0.17 -3.59
C ASP A 165 3.60 1.35 -3.44
N PRO A 166 4.24 2.20 -4.27
CA PRO A 166 4.07 3.65 -4.22
C PRO A 166 2.65 4.12 -4.52
N LEU A 167 1.85 3.32 -5.24
CA LEU A 167 0.47 3.66 -5.57
C LEU A 167 -0.45 3.67 -4.35
N LEU A 168 -0.06 3.01 -3.25
CA LEU A 168 -0.79 3.12 -1.99
C LEU A 168 -0.91 4.57 -1.51
N ALA A 169 -0.01 5.47 -1.93
CA ALA A 169 -0.11 6.89 -1.60
C ALA A 169 -1.43 7.54 -2.04
N LEU A 170 -2.09 6.99 -3.07
CA LEU A 170 -3.42 7.44 -3.51
C LEU A 170 -4.49 7.20 -2.45
N GLU A 171 -4.33 6.19 -1.60
CA GLU A 171 -5.28 5.82 -0.56
C GLU A 171 -5.26 6.80 0.63
N ALA A 172 -4.28 7.71 0.70
CA ALA A 172 -4.25 8.79 1.70
C ALA A 172 -5.06 10.04 1.26
N GLY A 173 -5.72 9.96 0.11
CA GLY A 173 -6.47 11.06 -0.48
C GLY A 173 -7.57 11.61 0.42
N THR A 174 -8.00 12.83 0.10
CA THR A 174 -9.03 13.54 0.86
C THR A 174 -10.40 13.48 0.18
N PHE A 175 -11.41 14.06 0.83
CA PHE A 175 -12.72 14.25 0.22
C PHE A 175 -12.74 15.44 -0.74
N ALA A 176 -13.79 15.56 -1.54
CA ALA A 176 -14.05 16.82 -2.25
C ALA A 176 -14.18 17.98 -1.23
N PRO A 177 -13.67 19.19 -1.54
CA PRO A 177 -13.75 20.35 -0.65
C PRO A 177 -15.18 20.62 -0.18
N GLY A 178 -15.37 20.75 1.13
CA GLY A 178 -16.66 21.12 1.74
C GLY A 178 -16.97 22.61 1.61
N GLU A 179 -18.18 22.99 2.03
CA GLU A 179 -18.59 24.41 2.09
C GLU A 179 -18.09 25.08 3.38
N ILE A 180 -17.30 26.15 3.24
CA ILE A 180 -16.84 26.96 4.38
C ILE A 180 -18.04 27.56 5.11
N GLY A 181 -18.10 27.35 6.43
CA GLY A 181 -19.22 27.79 7.26
C GLY A 181 -20.30 26.73 7.46
N ASP A 182 -20.12 25.51 6.96
CA ASP A 182 -20.96 24.36 7.31
C ASP A 182 -21.11 24.25 8.84
N PRO A 183 -22.34 24.37 9.39
CA PRO A 183 -22.58 24.36 10.83
C PRO A 183 -22.28 23.02 11.50
N THR A 184 -22.21 21.93 10.73
CA THR A 184 -21.82 20.61 11.22
C THR A 184 -20.31 20.45 11.31
N GLY A 185 -19.55 21.23 10.53
CA GLY A 185 -18.10 21.08 10.37
C GLY A 185 -17.72 19.78 9.63
N LYS A 186 -18.67 19.14 8.95
CA LYS A 186 -18.48 17.85 8.28
C LYS A 186 -17.98 17.96 6.86
N GLY A 187 -18.42 18.98 6.13
CA GLY A 187 -18.19 19.05 4.70
C GLY A 187 -18.70 17.79 4.00
N ASN A 188 -17.90 17.24 3.11
CA ASN A 188 -18.25 16.03 2.34
C ASN A 188 -17.71 14.74 2.95
N SER A 189 -17.16 14.80 4.17
CA SER A 189 -16.59 13.63 4.80
C SER A 189 -17.68 12.63 5.21
N CYS A 190 -17.27 11.40 5.49
CA CYS A 190 -18.16 10.32 5.88
C CYS A 190 -17.61 9.61 7.12
N ASP A 191 -18.49 8.89 7.81
CA ASP A 191 -18.12 8.04 8.94
C ASP A 191 -18.90 6.73 8.83
N THR A 192 -18.25 5.61 9.15
CA THR A 192 -18.80 4.26 8.99
C THR A 192 -18.59 3.43 10.24
N ASP A 193 -19.29 2.29 10.29
CA ASP A 193 -18.99 1.26 11.28
C ASP A 193 -17.51 0.81 11.16
N PRO A 194 -16.80 0.55 12.28
CA PRO A 194 -15.42 0.08 12.29
C PRO A 194 -15.15 -1.20 11.49
N SER A 195 -16.19 -1.99 11.16
CA SER A 195 -16.08 -3.20 10.34
C SER A 195 -16.12 -2.95 8.83
N ASP A 196 -16.44 -1.74 8.40
CA ASP A 196 -16.32 -1.30 7.00
C ASP A 196 -14.84 -0.96 6.70
N PRO A 197 -14.28 -1.31 5.53
CA PRO A 197 -12.92 -0.86 5.12
C PRO A 197 -12.73 0.66 5.15
N GLY A 198 -13.82 1.43 5.11
CA GLY A 198 -13.84 2.87 5.27
C GLY A 198 -14.76 3.50 4.22
N CYS A 199 -15.68 4.35 4.68
CA CYS A 199 -16.71 4.94 3.84
C CYS A 199 -16.18 5.72 2.62
N ILE A 200 -14.98 6.30 2.71
CA ILE A 200 -14.40 7.05 1.60
C ILE A 200 -14.15 6.14 0.37
N PHE A 201 -13.92 4.85 0.63
CA PHE A 201 -13.73 3.83 -0.39
C PHE A 201 -15.07 3.19 -0.78
N SER A 202 -15.88 2.75 0.19
CA SER A 202 -17.15 2.07 -0.08
C SER A 202 -18.10 2.94 -0.91
N ASP A 203 -18.10 4.25 -0.62
CA ASP A 203 -19.01 5.22 -1.23
C ASP A 203 -18.35 5.97 -2.40
N ARG A 204 -17.09 5.62 -2.74
CA ARG A 204 -16.29 6.24 -3.81
C ARG A 204 -16.16 7.76 -3.68
N LEU A 205 -15.87 8.22 -2.46
CA LEU A 205 -15.73 9.65 -2.13
C LEU A 205 -14.28 10.14 -2.17
N LEU A 206 -13.32 9.24 -2.35
CA LEU A 206 -11.90 9.54 -2.43
C LEU A 206 -11.59 10.45 -3.63
N VAL A 207 -10.94 11.58 -3.36
CA VAL A 207 -10.35 12.45 -4.37
C VAL A 207 -8.85 12.23 -4.39
N LEU A 208 -8.31 11.89 -5.56
CA LEU A 208 -6.88 11.68 -5.73
C LEU A 208 -6.15 13.02 -5.73
N ASP A 209 -5.22 13.21 -4.81
CA ASP A 209 -4.39 14.43 -4.74
C ASP A 209 -3.30 14.46 -5.83
N VAL A 210 -3.00 13.32 -6.43
CA VAL A 210 -1.93 13.11 -7.39
C VAL A 210 -2.32 12.06 -8.43
N SER A 211 -1.83 12.17 -9.66
CA SER A 211 -2.08 11.16 -10.69
C SER A 211 -1.09 9.98 -10.62
N LEU A 212 -1.44 8.87 -11.27
CA LEU A 212 -0.57 7.70 -11.40
C LEU A 212 0.75 8.05 -12.11
N GLU A 213 0.71 8.92 -13.12
CA GLU A 213 1.88 9.37 -13.87
C GLU A 213 2.81 10.20 -13.01
N GLU A 214 2.25 11.06 -12.15
CA GLU A 214 3.01 11.91 -11.24
C GLU A 214 3.69 11.10 -10.14
N ILE A 215 3.01 10.08 -9.58
CA ILE A 215 3.63 9.11 -8.67
C ILE A 215 4.75 8.36 -9.40
N SER A 216 4.47 7.82 -10.58
CA SER A 216 5.43 7.05 -11.37
C SER A 216 6.69 7.87 -11.66
N ALA A 217 6.55 9.14 -12.02
CA ALA A 217 7.65 10.05 -12.25
C ALA A 217 8.43 10.38 -10.97
N ALA A 218 7.73 10.53 -9.84
CA ALA A 218 8.35 10.91 -8.56
C ALA A 218 9.18 9.79 -7.91
N VAL A 219 8.89 8.53 -8.23
CA VAL A 219 9.59 7.37 -7.65
C VAL A 219 10.68 6.79 -8.54
N VAL A 220 10.88 7.34 -9.75
CA VAL A 220 11.95 6.91 -10.64
C VAL A 220 13.30 6.98 -9.92
N GLY A 221 14.03 5.86 -9.94
CA GLY A 221 15.38 5.76 -9.37
C GLY A 221 15.43 5.61 -7.86
N ILE A 222 14.29 5.48 -7.17
CA ILE A 222 14.27 5.13 -5.75
C ILE A 222 14.48 3.63 -5.61
N THR A 223 15.57 3.25 -4.95
CA THR A 223 15.86 1.85 -4.60
C THR A 223 15.41 1.59 -3.17
N PRO A 224 14.69 0.49 -2.89
CA PRO A 224 14.35 0.11 -1.53
C PRO A 224 15.60 -0.04 -0.66
N THR A 225 15.61 0.60 0.49
CA THR A 225 16.72 0.55 1.46
C THR A 225 16.42 -0.37 2.64
N ILE A 226 15.17 -0.79 2.78
CA ILE A 226 14.70 -1.71 3.83
C ILE A 226 14.40 -3.07 3.21
N THR A 227 14.97 -4.13 3.78
CA THR A 227 14.65 -5.52 3.44
C THR A 227 13.65 -6.07 4.48
N GLY A 228 12.45 -6.44 4.05
CA GLY A 228 11.37 -6.96 4.92
C GLY A 228 10.52 -8.02 4.23
N THR A 229 9.68 -8.75 4.98
CA THR A 229 9.02 -9.98 4.50
C THR A 229 7.61 -9.80 3.96
N GLY A 230 7.01 -8.62 4.13
CA GLY A 230 5.64 -8.33 3.67
C GLY A 230 4.57 -9.29 4.22
N LYS A 231 4.77 -9.82 5.44
CA LYS A 231 4.21 -11.12 5.83
C LYS A 231 3.22 -11.04 6.98
N PHE A 232 2.15 -11.79 6.80
CA PHE A 232 1.45 -12.53 7.84
C PHE A 232 2.35 -12.91 9.04
N THR A 233 1.99 -12.46 10.24
CA THR A 233 2.81 -12.56 11.46
C THR A 233 2.48 -13.78 12.34
N GLY A 234 1.47 -14.58 11.98
CA GLY A 234 1.15 -15.81 12.70
C GLY A 234 2.35 -16.78 12.70
N THR A 235 2.73 -17.30 13.87
CA THR A 235 3.89 -18.21 14.05
C THR A 235 3.55 -19.48 14.84
N LEU A 236 2.26 -19.76 15.06
CA LEU A 236 1.78 -20.98 15.69
C LEU A 236 2.23 -22.19 14.87
N GLY A 237 2.99 -23.11 15.49
CA GLY A 237 3.62 -24.22 14.75
C GLY A 237 4.88 -23.85 13.96
N GLY A 238 5.39 -22.63 14.11
CA GLY A 238 6.57 -22.10 13.43
C GLY A 238 6.25 -20.98 12.43
N PRO A 239 7.27 -20.19 12.02
CA PRO A 239 7.08 -19.16 10.99
C PRO A 239 6.76 -19.81 9.63
N PRO A 240 5.99 -19.13 8.76
CA PRO A 240 5.79 -19.62 7.41
C PRO A 240 7.14 -19.65 6.69
N PRO A 241 7.43 -20.67 5.84
CA PRO A 241 8.69 -20.69 5.10
C PRO A 241 8.82 -19.45 4.18
N PRO A 242 10.03 -18.95 3.93
CA PRO A 242 10.21 -17.81 3.02
C PRO A 242 9.81 -18.18 1.59
N VAL A 243 9.22 -17.21 0.87
CA VAL A 243 9.11 -17.27 -0.58
C VAL A 243 10.39 -16.67 -1.16
N VAL A 244 11.12 -17.46 -1.93
CA VAL A 244 12.35 -17.03 -2.61
C VAL A 244 12.02 -16.75 -4.06
N SER A 245 12.40 -15.57 -4.57
CA SER A 245 12.27 -15.27 -6.00
C SER A 245 13.61 -15.43 -6.71
N THR A 246 13.57 -16.01 -7.91
CA THR A 246 14.71 -16.17 -8.81
C THR A 246 14.35 -15.51 -10.13
N ALA A 247 14.96 -14.35 -10.40
CA ALA A 247 14.75 -13.60 -11.63
C ALA A 247 15.11 -14.44 -12.87
N GLY A 248 14.28 -14.37 -13.92
CA GLY A 248 14.52 -15.05 -15.20
C GLY A 248 14.24 -16.56 -15.25
N ALA A 249 13.79 -17.18 -14.15
CA ALA A 249 13.38 -18.58 -14.18
C ALA A 249 11.92 -18.75 -14.63
N ALA A 250 11.66 -19.76 -15.47
CA ALA A 250 10.29 -20.09 -15.93
C ALA A 250 9.30 -20.38 -14.77
N ARG A 251 9.82 -20.73 -13.58
CA ARG A 251 9.08 -20.82 -12.31
C ARG A 251 9.81 -19.98 -11.27
N ALA A 252 9.67 -18.65 -11.39
CA ALA A 252 10.45 -17.63 -10.70
C ALA A 252 10.28 -17.56 -9.17
N PHE A 253 9.37 -18.32 -8.57
CA PHE A 253 9.17 -18.31 -7.12
C PHE A 253 9.40 -19.70 -6.55
N SER A 254 9.92 -19.81 -5.33
CA SER A 254 10.09 -21.10 -4.67
C SER A 254 9.83 -21.06 -3.18
N VAL A 255 9.34 -22.18 -2.65
CA VAL A 255 9.08 -22.39 -1.21
C VAL A 255 9.46 -23.81 -0.85
N ASN A 256 10.48 -23.97 0.00
CA ASN A 256 11.02 -25.27 0.39
C ASN A 256 11.26 -26.21 -0.82
N GLY A 257 11.91 -25.69 -1.87
CA GLY A 257 12.22 -26.43 -3.09
C GLY A 257 11.06 -26.62 -4.07
N ASN A 258 9.82 -26.30 -3.71
CA ASN A 258 8.71 -26.26 -4.66
C ASN A 258 8.78 -24.96 -5.46
N THR A 259 8.79 -25.02 -6.78
CA THR A 259 8.84 -23.83 -7.64
C THR A 259 7.45 -23.44 -8.15
N PHE A 260 7.21 -22.17 -8.43
CA PHE A 260 5.93 -21.61 -8.86
C PHE A 260 6.16 -20.52 -9.89
N VAL A 261 5.24 -20.38 -10.83
CA VAL A 261 5.24 -19.28 -11.80
C VAL A 261 4.67 -18.00 -11.15
N ASN A 262 3.71 -18.15 -10.23
CA ASN A 262 2.97 -17.06 -9.60
C ASN A 262 3.37 -16.88 -8.12
N ILE A 263 3.68 -15.65 -7.71
CA ILE A 263 4.00 -15.28 -6.32
C ILE A 263 2.87 -15.60 -5.34
N GLY A 264 1.62 -15.44 -5.75
CA GLY A 264 0.46 -15.80 -4.93
C GLY A 264 0.38 -17.30 -4.67
N ALA A 265 0.75 -18.13 -5.65
CA ALA A 265 0.78 -19.59 -5.49
C ALA A 265 1.92 -20.01 -4.56
N ALA A 266 3.07 -19.33 -4.65
CA ALA A 266 4.18 -19.51 -3.71
C ALA A 266 3.79 -19.07 -2.29
N VAL A 267 3.13 -17.93 -2.12
CA VAL A 267 2.65 -17.50 -0.78
C VAL A 267 1.57 -18.44 -0.24
N GLN A 268 0.64 -18.92 -1.09
CA GLN A 268 -0.33 -19.93 -0.65
C GLN A 268 0.39 -21.20 -0.18
N ARG A 269 1.40 -21.65 -0.92
CA ARG A 269 2.23 -22.78 -0.51
C ARG A 269 2.93 -22.53 0.82
N SER A 270 3.42 -21.32 1.07
CA SER A 270 4.03 -20.93 2.34
C SER A 270 3.04 -21.04 3.50
N CYS A 271 1.80 -20.55 3.32
CA CYS A 271 0.71 -20.70 4.29
C CYS A 271 0.37 -22.17 4.55
N ASP A 272 0.28 -23.00 3.51
CA ASP A 272 -0.06 -24.42 3.64
C ASP A 272 1.04 -25.24 4.34
N ILE A 273 2.31 -24.94 4.07
CA ILE A 273 3.43 -25.59 4.75
C ILE A 273 3.43 -25.24 6.23
N GLN A 274 3.14 -23.98 6.57
CA GLN A 274 3.01 -23.56 7.96
C GLN A 274 1.84 -24.26 8.67
N HIS A 275 0.68 -24.30 8.02
CA HIS A 275 -0.48 -25.02 8.55
C HIS A 275 -0.12 -26.47 8.89
N ASN A 276 0.58 -27.17 7.99
CA ASN A 276 1.01 -28.53 8.22
C ASN A 276 1.99 -28.66 9.38
N ALA A 277 2.92 -27.70 9.53
CA ALA A 277 3.82 -27.67 10.68
C ALA A 277 3.04 -27.47 12.01
N CYS A 278 2.07 -26.56 12.02
CA CYS A 278 1.17 -26.35 13.15
C CYS A 278 0.33 -27.57 13.47
N ALA A 279 -0.30 -28.20 12.47
CA ALA A 279 -1.10 -29.40 12.65
C ALA A 279 -0.26 -30.57 13.19
N ASN A 280 0.98 -30.73 12.72
CA ASN A 280 1.91 -31.73 13.27
C ASN A 280 2.27 -31.43 14.73
N ALA A 281 2.53 -30.17 15.07
CA ALA A 281 2.80 -29.76 16.44
C ALA A 281 1.59 -30.05 17.36
N ALA A 282 0.38 -29.69 16.94
CA ALA A 282 -0.87 -29.98 17.66
C ALA A 282 -1.11 -31.48 17.82
N ASN A 283 -0.97 -32.27 16.76
CA ASN A 283 -1.18 -33.72 16.79
C ASN A 283 -0.13 -34.48 17.62
N SER A 284 1.09 -33.94 17.72
CA SER A 284 2.15 -34.49 18.57
C SER A 284 1.99 -34.14 20.06
N GLY A 285 1.04 -33.27 20.41
CA GLY A 285 0.89 -32.72 21.76
C GLY A 285 1.92 -31.65 22.12
N SER A 286 2.72 -31.19 21.16
CA SER A 286 3.71 -30.11 21.36
C SER A 286 3.06 -28.70 21.34
N LEU A 287 1.79 -28.62 20.97
CA LEU A 287 1.01 -27.39 20.89
C LEU A 287 -0.36 -27.63 21.55
N GLU A 288 -0.68 -26.85 22.59
CA GLU A 288 -1.99 -26.90 23.26
C GLU A 288 -3.05 -26.19 22.44
N GLY A 289 -4.31 -26.63 22.48
CA GLY A 289 -5.43 -25.99 21.76
C GLY A 289 -5.89 -26.68 20.47
N GLY A 290 -5.26 -27.81 20.10
CA GLY A 290 -5.67 -28.65 18.96
C GLY A 290 -5.39 -28.03 17.58
N THR A 291 -5.95 -28.61 16.52
CA THR A 291 -5.70 -28.16 15.13
C THR A 291 -6.55 -26.97 14.70
N ALA A 292 -7.64 -26.64 15.40
CA ALA A 292 -8.57 -25.56 15.01
C ALA A 292 -7.89 -24.18 14.95
N GLN A 293 -6.97 -23.90 15.87
CA GLN A 293 -6.13 -22.69 15.86
C GLN A 293 -5.16 -22.64 14.67
N CYS A 294 -4.71 -23.80 14.15
CA CYS A 294 -3.91 -23.87 12.94
C CYS A 294 -4.75 -23.51 11.70
N GLU A 295 -6.01 -23.92 11.67
CA GLU A 295 -6.96 -23.56 10.61
C GLU A 295 -7.27 -22.06 10.65
N THR A 296 -7.45 -21.47 11.83
CA THR A 296 -7.58 -20.00 12.00
C THR A 296 -6.35 -19.28 11.45
N GLN A 297 -5.16 -19.72 11.84
CA GLN A 297 -3.90 -19.15 11.37
C GLN A 297 -3.76 -19.26 9.84
N GLN A 298 -4.11 -20.41 9.25
CA GLN A 298 -4.06 -20.60 7.79
C GLN A 298 -5.05 -19.66 7.08
N ALA A 299 -6.23 -19.45 7.65
CA ALA A 299 -7.23 -18.53 7.10
C ALA A 299 -6.72 -17.08 7.10
N GLU A 300 -6.07 -16.64 8.18
CA GLU A 300 -5.45 -15.31 8.26
C GLU A 300 -4.27 -15.16 7.30
N CYS A 301 -3.42 -16.18 7.18
CA CYS A 301 -2.33 -16.21 6.20
C CYS A 301 -2.86 -16.12 4.76
N SER A 302 -3.92 -16.87 4.48
CA SER A 302 -4.57 -16.87 3.17
C SER A 302 -5.30 -15.55 2.89
N LYS A 303 -5.87 -14.89 3.91
CA LYS A 303 -6.47 -13.55 3.81
C LYS A 303 -5.43 -12.46 3.56
N ALA A 304 -4.28 -12.51 4.24
CA ALA A 304 -3.15 -11.63 3.94
C ALA A 304 -2.62 -11.86 2.51
N ASN A 305 -2.66 -13.11 2.03
CA ASN A 305 -2.41 -13.43 0.62
C ASN A 305 -3.52 -12.91 -0.32
N LEU A 306 -4.77 -12.84 0.13
CA LEU A 306 -5.93 -12.33 -0.61
C LEU A 306 -5.94 -10.80 -0.71
N ALA A 307 -5.53 -10.09 0.34
CA ALA A 307 -5.33 -8.64 0.32
C ALA A 307 -4.22 -8.25 -0.68
N ARG A 308 -3.18 -9.08 -0.79
CA ARG A 308 -2.15 -8.98 -1.85
C ARG A 308 -2.65 -9.37 -3.25
N ARG A 309 -3.80 -10.03 -3.34
CA ARG A 309 -4.42 -10.58 -4.56
C ARG A 309 -5.80 -9.98 -4.81
N ALA A 310 -6.16 -8.81 -4.25
CA ALA A 310 -7.50 -8.25 -4.41
C ALA A 310 -7.86 -8.30 -5.90
N THR A 311 -8.79 -9.20 -6.20
CA THR A 311 -8.93 -9.82 -7.50
C THR A 311 -9.49 -8.79 -8.44
N LEU A 312 -8.70 -8.37 -9.42
CA LEU A 312 -9.19 -7.63 -10.56
C LEU A 312 -10.35 -8.44 -11.16
N ASP A 313 -11.57 -7.88 -11.11
CA ASP A 313 -12.73 -8.47 -11.77
C ASP A 313 -12.48 -8.40 -13.28
N LEU A 314 -12.05 -9.52 -13.88
CA LEU A 314 -11.78 -9.60 -15.32
C LEU A 314 -13.06 -9.82 -16.14
N GLY A 315 -14.23 -9.85 -15.48
CA GLY A 315 -15.51 -10.16 -16.08
C GLY A 315 -15.58 -11.60 -16.61
N SER A 316 -15.98 -11.79 -17.86
CA SER A 316 -16.10 -13.11 -18.49
C SER A 316 -14.79 -13.71 -18.99
N CYS A 317 -13.71 -12.93 -19.03
CA CYS A 317 -12.41 -13.41 -19.50
C CYS A 317 -11.52 -13.90 -18.37
N SER A 318 -10.49 -14.65 -18.73
CA SER A 318 -9.51 -15.23 -17.82
C SER A 318 -8.08 -15.03 -18.32
N ASN A 319 -7.15 -14.94 -17.37
CA ASN A 319 -5.70 -14.87 -17.59
C ASN A 319 -5.25 -13.86 -18.68
N PRO A 320 -5.13 -12.58 -18.34
CA PRO A 320 -4.75 -11.53 -19.27
C PRO A 320 -3.22 -11.41 -19.43
N THR A 321 -2.43 -12.44 -19.12
CA THR A 321 -0.96 -12.33 -19.13
C THR A 321 -0.34 -12.38 -20.53
N ILE A 322 0.88 -11.88 -20.66
CA ILE A 322 1.67 -11.81 -21.90
C ILE A 322 2.84 -12.78 -21.83
N VAL A 323 3.07 -13.49 -22.93
CA VAL A 323 4.24 -14.34 -23.19
C VAL A 323 5.19 -13.61 -24.12
N PHE A 324 6.49 -13.67 -23.85
CA PHE A 324 7.54 -13.25 -24.77
C PHE A 324 8.47 -14.42 -25.09
N LYS A 325 8.55 -14.84 -26.36
CA LYS A 325 9.46 -15.91 -26.82
C LYS A 325 9.60 -15.93 -28.34
N ALA A 326 10.63 -16.62 -28.84
CA ALA A 326 10.78 -16.92 -30.26
C ALA A 326 9.82 -18.04 -30.71
N GLY A 327 9.54 -18.11 -32.02
CA GLY A 327 8.72 -19.17 -32.62
C GLY A 327 7.21 -18.94 -32.58
N LEU A 328 6.75 -17.82 -32.01
CA LEU A 328 5.34 -17.45 -31.99
C LEU A 328 4.87 -17.09 -33.42
N ASP A 329 3.77 -17.70 -33.85
CA ASP A 329 3.22 -17.61 -35.20
C ASP A 329 4.25 -17.82 -36.33
N GLY A 330 5.24 -18.67 -36.08
CA GLY A 330 6.30 -18.97 -37.05
C GLY A 330 7.35 -17.85 -37.22
N ARG A 331 7.33 -16.80 -36.38
CA ARG A 331 8.39 -15.79 -36.33
C ARG A 331 9.68 -16.38 -35.77
N LYS A 332 10.82 -15.94 -36.30
CA LYS A 332 12.14 -16.36 -35.80
C LYS A 332 12.62 -15.47 -34.65
N GLU A 333 12.21 -14.21 -34.67
CA GLU A 333 12.44 -13.22 -33.64
C GLU A 333 11.54 -13.48 -32.43
N GLU A 334 11.98 -13.04 -31.25
CA GLU A 334 11.14 -13.04 -30.06
C GLU A 334 10.02 -12.00 -30.20
N SER A 335 8.81 -12.39 -29.84
CA SER A 335 7.62 -11.53 -29.94
C SER A 335 6.71 -11.73 -28.73
N PHE A 336 5.76 -10.82 -28.56
CA PHE A 336 4.75 -10.83 -27.52
C PHE A 336 3.46 -11.47 -28.03
N ILE A 337 2.78 -12.24 -27.18
CA ILE A 337 1.42 -12.75 -27.43
C ILE A 337 0.68 -12.89 -26.09
N ALA A 338 -0.65 -12.82 -26.08
CA ALA A 338 -1.41 -13.15 -24.87
C ALA A 338 -1.32 -14.66 -24.57
N GLU A 339 -1.18 -15.05 -23.30
CA GLU A 339 -1.12 -16.46 -22.87
C GLU A 339 -2.45 -17.17 -23.18
N ASN A 340 -3.58 -16.55 -22.85
CA ASN A 340 -4.90 -17.10 -23.15
C ASN A 340 -5.41 -16.62 -24.51
N GLN A 341 -5.25 -17.47 -25.52
CA GLN A 341 -5.68 -17.19 -26.90
C GLN A 341 -7.19 -17.41 -27.13
N ASP A 342 -7.91 -18.04 -26.20
CA ASP A 342 -9.37 -18.17 -26.31
C ASP A 342 -10.05 -16.85 -25.95
N ASP A 343 -9.61 -16.23 -24.85
CA ASP A 343 -10.14 -14.95 -24.39
C ASP A 343 -9.49 -13.76 -25.07
N PHE A 344 -8.21 -13.85 -25.46
CA PHE A 344 -7.43 -12.77 -26.07
C PHE A 344 -6.81 -13.19 -27.41
N ASN A 345 -7.68 -13.51 -28.37
CA ASN A 345 -7.31 -13.97 -29.70
C ASN A 345 -6.68 -12.87 -30.59
N HIS A 346 -5.38 -12.64 -30.42
CA HIS A 346 -4.59 -11.74 -31.25
C HIS A 346 -3.23 -12.38 -31.56
N GLY A 347 -2.80 -12.30 -32.82
CA GLY A 347 -1.51 -12.82 -33.24
C GLY A 347 -0.33 -12.09 -32.55
N SER A 348 0.83 -12.72 -32.54
CA SER A 348 2.03 -12.20 -31.93
C SER A 348 2.54 -10.92 -32.60
N ALA A 349 3.11 -10.02 -31.78
CA ALA A 349 3.65 -8.74 -32.22
C ALA A 349 5.03 -8.47 -31.60
N LEU A 350 5.89 -7.76 -32.35
CA LEU A 350 7.20 -7.34 -31.84
C LEU A 350 7.11 -6.15 -30.88
N ASN A 351 5.96 -5.46 -30.84
CA ASN A 351 5.73 -4.29 -30.00
C ASN A 351 4.75 -4.63 -28.88
N ILE A 352 5.20 -4.53 -27.62
CA ILE A 352 4.41 -4.80 -26.41
C ILE A 352 3.15 -3.93 -26.35
N ALA A 353 3.19 -2.69 -26.85
CA ALA A 353 2.04 -1.79 -26.84
C ALA A 353 0.83 -2.36 -27.60
N ILE A 354 1.09 -3.17 -28.64
CA ILE A 354 0.03 -3.79 -29.45
C ILE A 354 -0.69 -4.86 -28.64
N ILE A 355 0.07 -5.73 -27.95
CA ILE A 355 -0.51 -6.83 -27.19
C ILE A 355 -1.14 -6.33 -25.88
N ALA A 356 -0.43 -5.49 -25.13
CA ALA A 356 -0.93 -4.89 -23.89
C ALA A 356 -2.18 -4.03 -24.14
N GLY A 357 -2.17 -3.20 -25.20
CA GLY A 357 -3.33 -2.40 -25.59
C GLY A 357 -4.55 -3.26 -25.98
N PHE A 358 -4.33 -4.34 -26.76
CA PHE A 358 -5.40 -5.27 -27.13
C PHE A 358 -6.02 -5.95 -25.89
N ILE A 359 -5.19 -6.42 -24.95
CA ILE A 359 -5.67 -7.06 -23.71
C ILE A 359 -6.52 -6.08 -22.90
N CYS A 360 -6.06 -4.85 -22.69
CA CYS A 360 -6.82 -3.87 -21.91
C CYS A 360 -8.11 -3.43 -22.59
N GLN A 361 -8.09 -3.24 -23.91
CA GLN A 361 -9.30 -2.97 -24.67
C GLN A 361 -10.32 -4.10 -24.53
N ARG A 362 -9.86 -5.35 -24.66
CA ARG A 362 -10.72 -6.52 -24.58
C ARG A 362 -11.33 -6.72 -23.19
N LEU A 363 -10.55 -6.45 -22.13
CA LEU A 363 -11.05 -6.41 -20.75
C LEU A 363 -12.22 -5.41 -20.61
N GLY A 364 -12.11 -4.22 -21.20
CA GLY A 364 -13.20 -3.24 -21.20
C GLY A 364 -14.42 -3.65 -22.03
N ASP A 365 -14.19 -4.16 -23.24
CA ASP A 365 -15.25 -4.34 -24.24
C ASP A 365 -15.91 -5.72 -24.15
N ALA A 366 -15.17 -6.78 -24.43
CA ALA A 366 -15.73 -8.13 -24.56
C ALA A 366 -15.87 -8.83 -23.21
N CYS A 367 -14.90 -8.61 -22.32
CA CYS A 367 -14.85 -9.29 -21.03
C CYS A 367 -15.79 -8.64 -20.01
N LYS A 368 -16.11 -7.35 -20.15
CA LYS A 368 -16.89 -6.59 -19.15
C LYS A 368 -16.24 -6.60 -17.76
N ALA A 369 -14.93 -6.42 -17.73
CA ALA A 369 -14.16 -6.33 -16.49
C ALA A 369 -14.62 -5.15 -15.60
N GLY A 370 -14.38 -5.26 -14.30
CA GLY A 370 -14.55 -4.19 -13.33
C GLY A 370 -13.59 -3.02 -13.59
N ASP A 371 -13.88 -1.86 -13.02
CA ASP A 371 -13.14 -0.62 -13.32
C ASP A 371 -11.72 -0.66 -12.75
N GLU A 372 -11.52 -1.36 -11.64
CA GLU A 372 -10.23 -1.63 -11.03
C GLU A 372 -9.34 -2.47 -11.95
N ALA A 373 -9.91 -3.47 -12.63
CA ALA A 373 -9.20 -4.29 -13.62
C ALA A 373 -8.78 -3.50 -14.87
N LYS A 374 -9.64 -2.58 -15.33
CA LYS A 374 -9.34 -1.69 -16.45
C LYS A 374 -8.22 -0.71 -16.09
N ALA A 375 -8.27 -0.14 -14.88
CA ALA A 375 -7.25 0.78 -14.38
C ALA A 375 -5.90 0.09 -14.19
N ALA A 376 -5.89 -1.10 -13.57
CA ALA A 376 -4.69 -1.92 -13.41
C ALA A 376 -4.09 -2.33 -14.76
N CYS A 377 -4.92 -2.71 -15.75
CA CYS A 377 -4.43 -3.04 -17.08
C CYS A 377 -3.82 -1.83 -17.79
N THR A 378 -4.45 -0.67 -17.69
CA THR A 378 -3.93 0.58 -18.27
C THR A 378 -2.55 0.91 -17.69
N SER A 379 -2.41 0.76 -16.38
CA SER A 379 -1.15 0.96 -15.65
C SER A 379 -0.09 -0.07 -16.06
N ALA A 380 -0.48 -1.34 -16.14
CA ALA A 380 0.38 -2.43 -16.61
C ALA A 380 0.90 -2.18 -18.04
N SER A 381 0.02 -1.73 -18.93
CA SER A 381 0.32 -1.41 -20.33
C SER A 381 1.33 -0.26 -20.44
N ALA A 382 1.11 0.83 -19.70
CA ALA A 382 2.02 1.97 -19.69
C ALA A 382 3.41 1.57 -19.14
N ALA A 383 3.46 0.83 -18.04
CA ALA A 383 4.71 0.37 -17.43
C ALA A 383 5.49 -0.59 -18.34
N ALA A 384 4.79 -1.49 -19.02
CA ALA A 384 5.39 -2.41 -19.99
C ALA A 384 6.00 -1.66 -21.19
N VAL A 385 5.28 -0.68 -21.74
CA VAL A 385 5.78 0.16 -22.83
C VAL A 385 7.03 0.95 -22.42
N ALA A 386 7.05 1.48 -21.20
CA ALA A 386 8.21 2.21 -20.67
C ALA A 386 9.43 1.29 -20.44
N THR A 387 9.21 -0.01 -20.17
CA THR A 387 10.26 -0.98 -19.88
C THR A 387 11.02 -1.44 -21.13
N GLY A 388 10.38 -1.42 -22.30
CA GLY A 388 11.00 -1.73 -23.59
C GLY A 388 10.35 -2.88 -24.35
N GLN A 389 11.07 -3.50 -25.28
CA GLN A 389 10.54 -4.52 -26.20
C GLN A 389 11.18 -5.89 -25.96
N ASN A 390 11.23 -6.31 -24.70
CA ASN A 390 11.83 -7.57 -24.27
C ASN A 390 11.02 -8.25 -23.17
N GLN A 391 11.52 -9.38 -22.67
CA GLN A 391 10.91 -10.16 -21.59
C GLN A 391 10.52 -9.33 -20.36
N ALA A 392 11.34 -8.36 -19.97
CA ALA A 392 11.06 -7.54 -18.78
C ALA A 392 9.77 -6.72 -18.93
N ALA A 393 9.41 -6.31 -20.15
CA ALA A 393 8.15 -5.62 -20.40
C ALA A 393 6.94 -6.54 -20.20
N ALA A 394 7.03 -7.80 -20.63
CA ALA A 394 6.00 -8.81 -20.37
C ALA A 394 5.90 -9.12 -18.87
N ASP A 395 7.04 -9.23 -18.19
CA ASP A 395 7.09 -9.49 -16.74
C ASP A 395 6.47 -8.35 -15.94
N VAL A 396 6.78 -7.09 -16.27
CA VAL A 396 6.17 -5.91 -15.63
C VAL A 396 4.66 -5.89 -15.84
N PHE A 397 4.19 -6.11 -17.07
CA PHE A 397 2.76 -6.19 -17.37
C PHE A 397 2.07 -7.27 -16.53
N ASN A 398 2.64 -8.47 -16.50
CA ASN A 398 2.11 -9.62 -15.78
C ASN A 398 2.13 -9.43 -14.26
N SER A 399 3.18 -8.80 -13.74
CA SER A 399 3.33 -8.55 -12.31
C SER A 399 2.21 -7.65 -11.78
N ILE A 400 1.89 -6.58 -12.51
CA ILE A 400 0.82 -5.64 -12.16
C ILE A 400 -0.56 -6.30 -12.27
N LEU A 401 -0.82 -7.08 -13.33
CA LEU A 401 -2.12 -7.74 -13.52
C LEU A 401 -2.35 -8.98 -12.63
N LEU A 402 -1.30 -9.58 -12.07
CA LEU A 402 -1.40 -10.75 -11.19
C LEU A 402 -1.30 -10.40 -9.70
N GLY A 403 -1.32 -9.11 -9.33
CA GLY A 403 -1.19 -8.65 -7.93
C GLY A 403 0.20 -8.86 -7.33
N GLY A 404 1.23 -8.90 -8.18
CA GLY A 404 2.62 -8.95 -7.76
C GLY A 404 3.29 -7.60 -7.99
N GLY A 405 3.39 -6.77 -6.95
CA GLY A 405 4.41 -5.73 -6.90
C GLY A 405 5.79 -6.40 -7.06
N GLY A 406 6.33 -6.34 -8.28
CA GLY A 406 7.62 -6.89 -8.65
C GLY A 406 8.61 -5.76 -8.86
N ALA A 407 9.52 -5.63 -7.89
CA ALA A 407 10.68 -4.77 -7.94
C ALA A 407 11.43 -4.85 -9.28
N VAL A 408 11.82 -3.68 -9.77
CA VAL A 408 12.83 -3.44 -10.80
C VAL A 408 14.05 -4.35 -10.59
N ALA A 409 14.41 -5.09 -11.63
CA ALA A 409 15.69 -5.76 -11.71
C ALA A 409 16.81 -4.71 -11.71
N GLU A 410 17.68 -4.78 -10.70
CA GLU A 410 18.97 -4.11 -10.71
C GLU A 410 19.81 -4.74 -11.82
N VAL A 411 20.22 -3.92 -12.79
CA VAL A 411 21.23 -4.29 -13.79
C VAL A 411 22.56 -4.37 -13.05
N THR A 412 22.95 -5.57 -12.62
CA THR A 412 24.35 -5.86 -12.32
C THR A 412 25.13 -5.79 -13.63
N THR A 413 25.80 -4.66 -13.90
CA THR A 413 26.96 -4.66 -14.80
C THR A 413 28.14 -5.28 -14.06
N THR A 414 28.23 -6.61 -14.12
CA THR A 414 29.52 -7.28 -13.92
C THR A 414 30.44 -6.84 -15.05
N ALA A 415 31.32 -5.89 -14.74
CA ALA A 415 32.54 -5.67 -15.52
C ALA A 415 33.41 -6.92 -15.42
N ALA A 416 33.14 -7.89 -16.29
CA ALA A 416 34.10 -8.93 -16.64
C ALA A 416 35.08 -8.31 -17.63
N ALA A 417 36.33 -8.16 -17.18
CA ALA A 417 37.44 -7.83 -18.03
C ALA A 417 37.59 -8.88 -19.15
N THR A 418 37.37 -8.47 -20.39
CA THR A 418 37.94 -9.12 -21.56
C THR A 418 38.66 -8.08 -22.38
N ALA A 419 40.00 -8.13 -22.30
CA ALA A 419 40.89 -7.45 -23.21
C ALA A 419 40.63 -7.95 -24.63
N ALA A 420 40.18 -7.05 -25.50
CA ALA A 420 40.33 -7.17 -26.94
C ALA A 420 40.80 -5.80 -27.45
N VAL A 421 42.08 -5.77 -27.77
CA VAL A 421 42.78 -4.67 -28.44
C VAL A 421 42.15 -4.51 -29.82
N GLU A 422 41.59 -3.34 -30.12
CA GLU A 422 41.43 -2.91 -31.50
C GLU A 422 42.16 -1.60 -31.74
N THR A 423 42.95 -1.65 -32.80
CA THR A 423 43.94 -0.72 -33.28
C THR A 423 43.31 0.53 -33.89
N ALA A 424 43.77 1.71 -33.47
CA ALA A 424 43.69 2.91 -34.30
C ALA A 424 45.02 3.67 -34.22
N ALA A 425 45.73 3.69 -35.34
CA ALA A 425 46.97 4.42 -35.54
C ALA A 425 46.74 5.94 -35.45
N PRO A 426 47.75 6.68 -34.97
CA PRO A 426 48.22 7.82 -35.75
C PRO A 426 49.71 7.69 -36.05
N THR A 427 50.06 8.08 -37.27
CA THR A 427 51.40 8.11 -37.84
C THR A 427 52.32 9.14 -37.18
N ALA A 428 53.59 8.73 -37.04
CA ALA A 428 54.81 9.54 -36.87
C ALA A 428 54.92 10.31 -35.52
N SER A 429 56.03 10.28 -34.78
CA SER A 429 57.43 10.17 -35.19
C SER A 429 58.27 9.59 -34.05
N SER A 430 59.35 8.93 -34.43
CA SER A 430 60.41 8.35 -33.62
C SER A 430 60.99 9.27 -32.53
N VAL A 431 61.40 8.70 -31.38
CA VAL A 431 62.80 8.54 -30.96
C VAL A 431 62.87 7.65 -29.71
N VAL A 432 63.77 6.68 -29.77
CA VAL A 432 64.18 5.74 -28.73
C VAL A 432 65.04 6.47 -27.69
N LEU A 433 64.79 6.24 -26.40
CA LEU A 433 65.89 6.08 -25.44
C LEU A 433 65.45 5.20 -24.25
N THR A 434 66.09 4.04 -24.16
CA THR A 434 66.12 3.11 -23.04
C THR A 434 66.95 3.67 -21.87
N ILE A 435 66.56 3.34 -20.64
CA ILE A 435 67.36 3.01 -19.42
C ILE A 435 66.33 2.91 -18.28
N THR A 436 65.92 1.72 -17.82
CA THR A 436 66.62 0.76 -16.93
C THR A 436 66.67 1.23 -15.47
N GLN A 437 66.00 0.41 -14.63
CA GLN A 437 66.18 0.19 -13.18
C GLN A 437 65.66 1.26 -12.22
N CYS A 438 64.60 0.94 -11.48
CA CYS A 438 64.56 0.20 -10.20
C CYS A 438 64.88 1.08 -9.00
N SER A 439 63.84 1.36 -8.22
CA SER A 439 63.77 1.13 -6.77
C SER A 439 62.29 1.04 -6.40
#